data_AF-A0A1Q8LI00-F1
#
_entry.id   AF-A0A1Q8LI00-F1
#
_cell.length_a   1.000
_cell.length_b   1.000
_cell.length_c   1.000
_cell.angle_alpha   90.00
_cell.angle_beta   90.00
_cell.angle_gamma   90.00
#
_symmetry.space_group_name_H-M   'P 1'
#
loop_
_entity.id
_entity.type
_entity.pdbx_description
1 polymer ?
#
loop_
_entity_poly.entity_id
_entity_poly.type
_entity_poly.pdbx_seq_one_letter_code
_entity_poly.pdbx_strand_id
1 'polypeptide(L)'
;MGVRTVRFCDITGVESDDVAHHELQIDQMRVEIDLVDTEYERLLTALKPFIDAGRIEASIPAILTAPDVPASASTVSASVPAITAGTDFPTHSLGAAREPETDDTAAGEPRELLADVAVVMAGRRRVLSREVALSLQQLAPGVYRSWTQYRLARELPPTAKPYGDVGGMYVSLQKVIAARNAARRAAKKKTTEKRITSTGASPAGGGLF
;
A
#
# COMPACT_ATOMS: atom_id res chain seq x y z
N MET A 1 -53.20 -2.70 12.24
CA MET A 1 -51.86 -3.13 11.76
C MET A 1 -50.87 -2.10 12.26
N GLY A 2 -50.06 -2.39 13.28
CA GLY A 2 -49.07 -1.45 13.80
C GLY A 2 -47.83 -1.39 12.92
N VAL A 3 -47.22 -0.21 12.78
CA VAL A 3 -45.91 -0.04 12.10
C VAL A 3 -44.81 -0.36 13.12
N ARG A 4 -43.86 -1.23 12.74
CA ARG A 4 -42.64 -1.50 13.54
C ARG A 4 -41.41 -0.96 12.81
N THR A 5 -40.49 -0.36 13.54
CA THR A 5 -39.20 0.05 13.02
C THR A 5 -38.23 -1.12 13.15
N VAL A 6 -37.65 -1.54 12.03
CA VAL A 6 -36.65 -2.61 11.98
C VAL A 6 -35.30 -1.98 11.69
N ARG A 7 -34.27 -2.33 12.47
CA ARG A 7 -32.88 -1.93 12.24
C ARG A 7 -32.07 -3.11 11.76
N PHE A 8 -31.11 -2.85 10.88
CA PHE A 8 -30.24 -3.87 10.30
C PHE A 8 -28.80 -3.51 10.58
N CYS A 9 -27.98 -4.52 10.88
CA CYS A 9 -26.53 -4.36 10.89
C CYS A 9 -26.02 -4.22 9.45
N ASP A 10 -25.26 -3.18 9.15
CA ASP A 10 -24.77 -2.90 7.78
C ASP A 10 -23.79 -3.96 7.27
N ILE A 11 -23.06 -4.63 8.16
CA ILE A 11 -22.06 -5.64 7.78
C ILE A 11 -22.71 -6.99 7.48
N THR A 12 -23.62 -7.43 8.36
CA THR A 12 -24.18 -8.79 8.29
C THR A 12 -25.56 -8.82 7.63
N GLY A 13 -26.26 -7.68 7.56
CA GLY A 13 -27.63 -7.58 7.06
C GLY A 13 -28.67 -8.23 7.98
N VAL A 14 -28.29 -8.60 9.20
CA VAL A 14 -29.17 -9.27 10.15
C VAL A 14 -29.99 -8.24 10.92
N GLU A 15 -31.30 -8.50 11.03
CA GLU A 15 -32.21 -7.76 11.90
C GLU A 15 -31.85 -8.04 13.36
N SER A 16 -31.58 -6.98 14.13
CA SER A 16 -31.32 -7.06 15.56
C SER A 16 -31.86 -5.82 16.25
N ASP A 17 -32.34 -5.99 17.47
CA ASP A 17 -32.79 -4.86 18.31
C ASP A 17 -31.62 -4.09 18.93
N ASP A 18 -30.43 -4.72 18.98
CA ASP A 18 -29.20 -4.19 19.59
C ASP A 18 -28.28 -3.47 18.59
N VAL A 19 -28.86 -2.83 17.57
CA VAL A 19 -28.09 -2.06 16.57
C VAL A 19 -27.85 -0.63 17.07
N ALA A 20 -26.58 -0.31 17.28
CA ALA A 20 -26.10 1.02 17.64
C ALA A 20 -25.54 1.76 16.42
N HIS A 21 -25.71 3.09 16.43
CA HIS A 21 -25.22 3.97 15.39
C HIS A 21 -23.82 4.46 15.74
N HIS A 22 -22.87 4.28 14.83
CA HIS A 22 -21.49 4.68 15.03
C HIS A 22 -21.02 5.64 13.94
N GLU A 23 -20.26 6.64 14.35
CA GLU A 23 -19.66 7.62 13.46
C GLU A 23 -18.14 7.46 13.46
N LEU A 24 -17.55 7.38 12.27
CA LEU A 24 -16.12 7.30 12.07
C LEU A 24 -15.67 8.37 11.08
N GLN A 25 -14.48 8.94 11.31
CA GLN A 25 -13.87 9.91 10.41
C GLN A 25 -12.60 9.32 9.79
N ILE A 26 -12.56 9.21 8.45
CA ILE A 26 -11.44 8.65 7.70
C ILE A 26 -11.10 9.61 6.57
N ASP A 27 -9.87 10.13 6.51
CA ASP A 27 -9.40 11.00 5.42
C ASP A 27 -10.36 12.17 5.10
N GLN A 28 -10.85 12.85 6.14
CA GLN A 28 -11.83 13.95 6.05
C GLN A 28 -13.26 13.52 5.63
N MET A 29 -13.51 12.23 5.43
CA MET A 29 -14.86 11.69 5.20
C MET A 29 -15.51 11.29 6.52
N ARG A 30 -16.76 11.69 6.72
CA ARG A 30 -17.63 11.23 7.81
C ARG A 30 -18.41 10.01 7.34
N VAL A 31 -18.23 8.89 8.03
CA VAL A 31 -18.90 7.62 7.75
C VAL A 31 -19.80 7.28 8.92
N GLU A 32 -21.06 7.02 8.62
CA GLU A 32 -22.07 6.56 9.57
C GLU A 32 -22.34 5.08 9.30
N ILE A 33 -22.29 4.25 10.33
CA ILE A 33 -22.50 2.80 10.22
C ILE A 33 -23.30 2.27 11.40
N ASP A 34 -24.28 1.43 11.10
CA ASP A 34 -25.13 0.77 12.08
C ASP A 34 -24.61 -0.64 12.35
N LEU A 35 -24.13 -0.88 13.58
CA LEU A 35 -23.51 -2.15 13.98
C LEU A 35 -24.09 -2.68 15.28
N VAL A 36 -24.03 -4.01 15.43
CA VAL A 36 -24.22 -4.67 16.72
C VAL A 36 -22.89 -4.67 17.49
N ASP A 37 -22.95 -4.71 18.82
CA ASP A 37 -21.76 -4.61 19.70
C ASP A 37 -20.61 -5.54 19.30
N THR A 38 -20.91 -6.80 18.96
CA THR A 38 -19.90 -7.78 18.56
C THR A 38 -19.15 -7.37 17.28
N GLU A 39 -19.85 -6.77 16.31
CA GLU A 39 -19.22 -6.31 15.06
C GLU A 39 -18.47 -4.98 15.28
N TYR A 40 -18.98 -4.13 16.16
CA TYR A 40 -18.27 -2.92 16.58
C TYR A 40 -16.94 -3.24 17.28
N GLU A 41 -16.90 -4.23 18.17
CA GLU A 41 -15.65 -4.69 18.80
C GLU A 41 -14.63 -5.22 17.79
N ARG A 42 -15.10 -5.92 16.75
CA ARG A 42 -14.23 -6.38 15.65
C ARG A 42 -13.67 -5.22 14.85
N LEU A 43 -14.49 -4.21 14.56
CA LEU A 43 -14.05 -2.99 13.90
C LEU A 43 -12.98 -2.27 14.74
N LEU A 44 -13.21 -2.10 16.05
CA LEU A 44 -12.24 -1.51 16.97
C LEU A 44 -10.94 -2.32 17.02
N THR A 45 -11.02 -3.65 17.04
CA THR A 45 -9.85 -4.53 17.03
C THR A 45 -9.04 -4.37 15.75
N ALA A 46 -9.70 -4.25 14.60
CA ALA A 46 -9.04 -4.02 13.31
C ALA A 46 -8.42 -2.62 13.21
N LEU A 47 -9.06 -1.60 13.81
CA LEU A 47 -8.56 -0.23 13.84
C LEU A 47 -7.47 0.00 14.87
N LYS A 48 -7.41 -0.82 15.93
CA LYS A 48 -6.45 -0.70 17.03
C LYS A 48 -5.00 -0.45 16.61
N PRO A 49 -4.37 -1.21 15.69
CA PRO A 49 -2.98 -0.93 15.29
C PRO A 49 -2.79 0.46 14.65
N PHE A 50 -3.81 0.99 13.98
CA PHE A 50 -3.76 2.33 13.38
C PHE A 50 -4.01 3.42 14.41
N ILE A 51 -4.87 3.17 15.40
CA ILE A 51 -5.09 4.07 16.54
C ILE A 51 -3.83 4.14 17.40
N ASP A 52 -3.21 2.99 17.69
CA ASP A 52 -2.00 2.90 18.52
C ASP A 52 -0.78 3.53 17.84
N ALA A 53 -0.67 3.41 16.50
CA ALA A 53 0.38 4.05 15.71
C ALA A 53 0.08 5.52 15.37
N GLY A 54 -1.21 5.90 15.38
CA GLY A 54 -1.69 7.21 15.03
C GLY A 54 -1.39 8.23 16.12
N ARG A 55 -1.06 9.46 15.71
CA ARG A 55 -1.03 10.58 16.64
C ARG A 55 -2.45 11.08 16.81
N ILE A 56 -3.00 10.96 18.02
CA ILE A 56 -4.23 11.66 18.40
C ILE A 56 -3.86 13.14 18.48
N GLU A 57 -3.96 13.86 17.37
CA GLU A 57 -3.94 15.32 17.41
C GLU A 57 -5.17 15.73 18.21
N ALA A 58 -4.91 16.32 19.37
CA ALA A 58 -5.87 16.55 20.43
C ALA A 58 -7.20 17.06 19.87
N SER A 59 -8.25 16.26 20.14
CA SER A 59 -9.59 16.70 20.51
C SER A 59 -10.03 18.02 19.88
N ILE A 60 -10.95 17.94 18.90
CA ILE A 60 -11.91 19.01 18.67
C ILE A 60 -12.36 19.47 20.07
N PRO A 61 -12.06 20.71 20.49
CA PRO A 61 -12.47 21.17 21.81
C PRO A 61 -13.97 20.93 21.86
N ALA A 62 -14.42 20.15 22.86
CA ALA A 62 -15.83 20.06 23.17
C ALA A 62 -16.34 21.50 23.17
N ILE A 63 -17.17 21.85 22.19
CA ILE A 63 -17.80 23.15 22.11
C ILE A 63 -18.72 23.16 23.32
N LEU A 64 -18.17 23.62 24.44
CA LEU A 64 -18.90 23.96 25.62
C LEU A 64 -19.94 24.96 25.14
N THR A 65 -21.18 24.49 25.11
CA THR A 65 -22.35 25.35 25.11
C THR A 65 -22.19 26.27 26.32
N ALA A 66 -21.83 27.52 26.08
CA ALA A 66 -21.87 28.58 27.07
C ALA A 66 -22.44 29.84 26.41
N PRO A 67 -23.34 30.56 27.10
CA PRO A 67 -24.27 31.50 26.50
C PRO A 67 -23.63 32.85 26.17
N ASP A 68 -24.28 33.50 25.20
CA ASP A 68 -24.26 34.91 24.79
C ASP A 68 -23.67 35.91 25.80
N VAL A 69 -22.53 36.52 25.44
CA VAL A 69 -22.11 37.85 25.96
C VAL A 69 -21.40 38.62 24.82
N PRO A 70 -21.81 39.87 24.53
CA PRO A 70 -21.31 40.61 23.36
C PRO A 70 -20.03 41.40 23.62
N ALA A 71 -19.26 41.52 22.55
CA ALA A 71 -18.42 42.65 22.13
C ALA A 71 -17.35 43.19 23.09
N SER A 72 -16.09 43.06 22.67
CA SER A 72 -15.12 44.19 22.69
C SER A 72 -13.89 43.87 21.85
N ALA A 73 -13.55 44.84 20.99
CA ALA A 73 -12.42 44.84 20.07
C ALA A 73 -11.07 44.90 20.80
N SER A 74 -10.02 44.35 20.18
CA SER A 74 -8.68 44.93 20.22
C SER A 74 -7.77 44.35 19.14
N THR A 75 -7.44 45.23 18.19
CA THR A 75 -6.27 45.20 17.32
C THR A 75 -4.98 45.17 18.13
N VAL A 76 -4.06 44.24 17.88
CA VAL A 76 -2.63 44.45 18.16
C VAL A 76 -1.76 43.81 17.09
N SER A 77 -0.98 44.67 16.43
CA SER A 77 0.16 44.37 15.58
C SER A 77 1.13 43.37 16.19
N ALA A 78 1.58 42.38 15.42
CA ALA A 78 2.74 41.57 15.75
C ALA A 78 3.88 41.88 14.78
N SER A 79 4.93 42.50 15.34
CA SER A 79 6.23 42.79 14.73
C SER A 79 6.94 41.54 14.21
N VAL A 80 7.56 41.67 13.04
CA VAL A 80 8.54 40.74 12.47
C VAL A 80 9.90 41.02 13.09
N PRO A 81 10.61 40.04 13.69
CA PRO A 81 12.04 40.18 13.94
C PRO A 81 12.87 39.71 12.75
N ALA A 82 13.89 40.52 12.44
CA ALA A 82 14.92 40.26 11.45
C ALA A 82 15.77 39.04 11.85
N ILE A 83 16.00 38.16 10.88
CA ILE A 83 16.86 36.98 11.03
C ILE A 83 18.28 37.40 10.62
N THR A 84 19.16 37.54 11.60
CA THR A 84 20.58 37.85 11.43
C THR A 84 21.31 36.67 10.79
N ALA A 85 22.01 36.96 9.69
CA ALA A 85 22.93 36.06 9.01
C ALA A 85 24.16 35.76 9.89
N GLY A 86 24.51 34.49 10.04
CA GLY A 86 25.75 34.09 10.69
C GLY A 86 25.75 32.62 11.09
N THR A 87 26.13 31.74 10.16
CA THR A 87 26.73 30.46 10.54
C THR A 87 27.69 30.01 9.46
N ASP A 88 28.97 30.08 9.81
CA ASP A 88 30.10 29.45 9.16
C ASP A 88 29.84 27.97 8.85
N PHE A 89 30.06 27.58 7.60
CA PHE A 89 30.11 26.18 7.19
C PHE A 89 31.55 25.67 7.35
N PRO A 90 31.82 24.63 8.17
CA PRO A 90 33.11 23.98 8.20
C PRO A 90 33.29 23.08 6.97
N THR A 91 34.33 23.39 6.19
CA THR A 91 34.87 22.56 5.12
C THR A 91 35.48 21.29 5.73
N HIS A 92 34.70 20.21 5.83
CA HIS A 92 35.27 18.90 6.14
C HIS A 92 35.86 18.26 4.87
N SER A 93 37.19 18.24 4.92
CA SER A 93 38.15 17.53 4.09
C SER A 93 37.66 16.19 3.52
N LEU A 94 37.96 15.98 2.23
CA LEU A 94 37.84 14.70 1.52
C LEU A 94 38.63 13.61 2.24
N GLY A 95 37.95 12.81 3.06
CA GLY A 95 38.41 11.49 3.46
C GLY A 95 38.03 10.48 2.39
N ALA A 96 39.04 9.83 1.80
CA ALA A 96 38.89 8.70 0.87
C ALA A 96 38.13 7.54 1.55
N ALA A 97 36.81 7.58 1.48
CA ALA A 97 35.94 6.51 1.93
C ALA A 97 35.82 5.48 0.81
N ARG A 98 36.64 4.43 0.94
CA ARG A 98 36.36 3.03 0.63
C ARG A 98 35.04 2.84 -0.11
N GLU A 99 35.14 2.54 -1.40
CA GLU A 99 34.01 2.15 -2.24
C GLU A 99 33.22 1.05 -1.50
N PRO A 100 31.92 1.26 -1.22
CA PRO A 100 31.11 0.19 -0.67
C PRO A 100 30.99 -0.88 -1.74
N GLU A 101 31.68 -2.00 -1.54
CA GLU A 101 31.34 -3.26 -2.19
C GLU A 101 29.83 -3.46 -2.04
N THR A 102 29.11 -3.23 -3.13
CA THR A 102 27.71 -3.57 -3.26
C THR A 102 27.65 -5.08 -3.24
N ASP A 103 27.44 -5.62 -2.05
CA ASP A 103 27.17 -7.02 -1.81
C ASP A 103 25.79 -7.36 -2.41
N ASP A 104 25.78 -7.57 -3.73
CA ASP A 104 24.62 -7.78 -4.60
C ASP A 104 24.02 -9.20 -4.45
N THR A 105 24.31 -9.89 -3.33
CA THR A 105 23.95 -11.30 -3.12
C THR A 105 23.10 -11.50 -1.86
N ALA A 106 22.15 -10.60 -1.61
CA ALA A 106 20.98 -10.97 -0.82
C ALA A 106 20.02 -11.75 -1.72
N ALA A 107 20.29 -13.04 -1.90
CA ALA A 107 19.43 -14.03 -2.54
C ALA A 107 18.15 -14.29 -1.71
N GLY A 108 17.41 -13.22 -1.40
CA GLY A 108 15.99 -13.34 -1.10
C GLY A 108 15.31 -13.94 -2.34
N GLU A 109 14.34 -14.82 -2.13
CA GLU A 109 13.57 -15.45 -3.20
C GLU A 109 13.25 -14.44 -4.31
N PRO A 110 13.31 -14.83 -5.60
CA PRO A 110 13.03 -13.93 -6.71
C PRO A 110 11.61 -13.38 -6.53
N ARG A 111 11.51 -12.19 -5.92
CA ARG A 111 10.23 -11.55 -5.67
C ARG A 111 9.55 -11.41 -7.01
N GLU A 112 8.34 -11.97 -7.11
CA GLU A 112 7.55 -11.86 -8.33
C GLU A 112 7.19 -10.39 -8.52
N LEU A 113 7.95 -9.65 -9.33
CA LEU A 113 7.67 -8.26 -9.71
C LEU A 113 6.19 -8.06 -10.05
N LEU A 114 5.60 -9.02 -10.77
CA LEU A 114 4.19 -8.98 -11.17
C LEU A 114 3.23 -9.14 -9.98
N ALA A 115 3.62 -9.82 -8.92
CA ALA A 115 2.86 -9.90 -7.68
C ALA A 115 2.91 -8.56 -6.93
N ASP A 116 4.10 -7.96 -6.79
CA ASP A 116 4.27 -6.68 -6.11
C ASP A 116 3.52 -5.55 -6.84
N VAL A 117 3.61 -5.52 -8.18
CA VAL A 117 2.83 -4.58 -9.00
C VAL A 117 1.32 -4.81 -8.82
N ALA A 118 0.86 -6.07 -8.73
CA ALA A 118 -0.55 -6.37 -8.50
C ALA A 118 -1.03 -5.92 -7.11
N VAL A 119 -0.18 -6.03 -6.08
CA VAL A 119 -0.47 -5.52 -4.72
C VAL A 119 -0.58 -4.00 -4.73
N VAL A 120 0.38 -3.30 -5.35
CA VAL A 120 0.37 -1.83 -5.51
C VAL A 120 -0.89 -1.35 -6.25
N MET A 121 -1.35 -2.12 -7.23
CA MET A 121 -2.53 -1.79 -8.03
C MET A 121 -3.85 -2.29 -7.44
N ALA A 122 -3.87 -2.85 -6.23
CA ALA A 122 -5.09 -3.38 -5.62
C ALA A 122 -6.20 -2.31 -5.60
N GLY A 123 -7.39 -2.67 -6.08
CA GLY A 123 -8.54 -1.77 -6.19
C GLY A 123 -8.53 -0.82 -7.41
N ARG A 124 -7.43 -0.73 -8.18
CA ARG A 124 -7.27 0.22 -9.28
C ARG A 124 -7.09 -0.48 -10.62
N ARG A 125 -7.99 -0.22 -11.57
CA ARG A 125 -7.94 -0.85 -12.91
C ARG A 125 -6.71 -0.43 -13.70
N ARG A 126 -6.30 0.83 -13.57
CA ARG A 126 -5.18 1.47 -14.28
C ARG A 126 -4.48 2.43 -13.33
N VAL A 127 -3.14 2.47 -13.38
CA VAL A 127 -2.31 3.35 -12.53
C VAL A 127 -1.19 3.92 -13.40
N LEU A 128 -0.79 5.17 -13.15
CA LEU A 128 0.34 5.79 -13.83
C LEU A 128 1.63 5.01 -13.51
N SER A 129 2.46 4.75 -14.52
CA SER A 129 3.70 3.96 -14.36
C SER A 129 4.66 4.61 -13.37
N ARG A 130 4.67 5.94 -13.29
CA ARG A 130 5.43 6.70 -12.30
C ARG A 130 4.95 6.41 -10.87
N GLU A 131 3.65 6.36 -10.65
CA GLU A 131 3.05 6.08 -9.35
C GLU A 131 3.29 4.62 -8.92
N VAL A 132 3.22 3.68 -9.85
CA VAL A 132 3.58 2.27 -9.59
C VAL A 132 5.04 2.17 -9.14
N ALA A 133 5.97 2.85 -9.81
CA ALA A 133 7.39 2.84 -9.43
C ALA A 133 7.61 3.43 -8.02
N LEU A 134 6.94 4.54 -7.68
CA LEU A 134 7.02 5.15 -6.34
C LEU A 134 6.43 4.23 -5.26
N SER A 135 5.30 3.59 -5.54
CA SER A 135 4.66 2.67 -4.60
C SER A 135 5.50 1.42 -4.38
N LEU A 136 6.18 0.90 -5.41
CA LEU A 136 7.13 -0.20 -5.28
C LEU A 136 8.32 0.19 -4.40
N GLN A 137 8.85 1.42 -4.56
CA GLN A 137 9.92 1.94 -3.69
C GLN A 137 9.50 1.97 -2.21
N GLN A 138 8.23 2.30 -1.93
CA GLN A 138 7.69 2.29 -0.57
C GLN A 138 7.47 0.86 -0.04
N LEU A 139 6.96 -0.04 -0.88
CA LEU A 139 6.67 -1.43 -0.49
C LEU A 139 7.94 -2.21 -0.13
N ALA A 140 9.02 -2.03 -0.90
CA ALA A 140 10.28 -2.70 -0.66
C ALA A 140 11.48 -1.84 -1.09
N PRO A 141 11.90 -0.90 -0.23
CA PRO A 141 12.95 0.06 -0.60
C PRO A 141 14.26 -0.64 -0.93
N GLY A 142 14.63 -1.74 -0.25
CA GLY A 142 15.87 -2.47 -0.54
C GLY A 142 15.97 -3.02 -1.96
N VAL A 143 14.84 -3.33 -2.60
CA VAL A 143 14.80 -3.91 -3.96
C VAL A 143 14.55 -2.84 -5.01
N TYR A 144 13.64 -1.90 -4.72
CA TYR A 144 13.09 -0.98 -5.70
C TYR A 144 13.65 0.44 -5.62
N ARG A 145 14.60 0.75 -4.72
CA ARG A 145 15.10 2.13 -4.49
C ARG A 145 15.47 2.90 -5.75
N SER A 146 16.11 2.22 -6.70
CA SER A 146 16.63 2.82 -7.94
C SER A 146 15.67 2.65 -9.13
N TRP A 147 14.44 2.18 -8.89
CA TRP A 147 13.48 1.92 -9.97
C TRP A 147 12.81 3.20 -10.43
N THR A 148 13.06 3.55 -11.69
CA THR A 148 12.34 4.60 -12.41
C THR A 148 11.22 4.00 -13.26
N GLN A 149 10.34 4.84 -13.80
CA GLN A 149 9.31 4.42 -14.77
C GLN A 149 9.92 3.68 -15.99
N TYR A 150 11.12 4.07 -16.42
CA TYR A 150 11.81 3.45 -17.56
C TYR A 150 12.31 2.05 -17.22
N ARG A 151 12.87 1.88 -16.02
CA ARG A 151 13.29 0.56 -15.53
C ARG A 151 12.08 -0.36 -15.38
N LEU A 152 10.99 0.12 -14.79
CA LEU A 152 9.73 -0.63 -14.70
C LEU A 152 9.24 -1.11 -16.08
N ALA A 153 9.25 -0.23 -17.09
CA ALA A 153 8.83 -0.59 -18.45
C ALA A 153 9.74 -1.62 -19.14
N ARG A 154 11.04 -1.66 -18.76
CA ARG A 154 12.03 -2.62 -19.27
C ARG A 154 11.90 -4.00 -18.62
N GLU A 155 11.65 -4.03 -17.30
CA GLU A 155 11.54 -5.27 -16.52
C GLU A 155 10.16 -5.95 -16.68
N LEU A 156 9.12 -5.18 -17.03
CA LEU A 156 7.80 -5.75 -17.27
C LEU A 156 7.79 -6.64 -18.55
N PRO A 157 7.13 -7.81 -18.51
CA PRO A 157 6.96 -8.64 -19.69
C PRO A 157 6.16 -7.90 -20.77
N PRO A 158 6.33 -8.25 -22.06
CA PRO A 158 5.67 -7.55 -23.17
C PRO A 158 4.15 -7.53 -23.05
N THR A 159 3.55 -8.56 -22.43
CA THR A 159 2.11 -8.65 -22.18
C THR A 159 1.60 -7.66 -21.13
N ALA A 160 2.47 -7.16 -20.25
CA ALA A 160 2.17 -6.18 -19.20
C ALA A 160 2.90 -4.85 -19.40
N LYS A 161 3.40 -4.58 -20.63
CA LYS A 161 4.08 -3.31 -20.92
C LYS A 161 3.13 -2.13 -20.67
N PRO A 162 3.65 -1.04 -20.07
CA PRO A 162 2.90 0.18 -19.97
C PRO A 162 2.52 0.69 -21.36
N TYR A 163 1.33 1.28 -21.48
CA TYR A 163 0.82 1.85 -22.73
C TYR A 163 0.58 3.35 -22.55
N GLY A 164 0.80 4.11 -23.62
CA GLY A 164 0.54 5.54 -23.64
C GLY A 164 -0.95 5.83 -23.74
N ASP A 165 -1.42 6.79 -22.95
CA ASP A 165 -2.76 7.37 -23.01
C ASP A 165 -2.66 8.88 -22.70
N VAL A 166 -3.77 9.60 -22.75
CA VAL A 166 -3.81 11.02 -22.40
C VAL A 166 -3.28 11.21 -20.97
N GLY A 167 -2.20 11.97 -20.83
CA GLY A 167 -1.58 12.26 -19.53
C GLY A 167 -0.46 11.31 -19.08
N GLY A 168 -0.07 10.32 -19.87
CA GLY A 168 1.18 9.57 -19.61
C GLY A 168 1.13 8.07 -19.91
N MET A 169 2.07 7.33 -19.30
CA MET A 169 2.18 5.88 -19.46
C MET A 169 1.43 5.17 -18.33
N TYR A 170 0.50 4.28 -18.67
CA TYR A 170 -0.33 3.56 -17.70
C TYR A 170 -0.01 2.06 -17.70
N VAL A 171 -0.08 1.48 -16.50
CA VAL A 171 -0.08 0.02 -16.30
C VAL A 171 -1.51 -0.44 -16.08
N SER A 172 -1.92 -1.54 -16.72
CA SER A 172 -3.25 -2.13 -16.56
C SER A 172 -3.19 -3.35 -15.65
N LEU A 173 -4.04 -3.38 -14.62
CA LEU A 173 -4.09 -4.48 -13.65
C LEU A 173 -4.41 -5.82 -14.34
N GLN A 174 -5.34 -5.79 -15.29
CA GLN A 174 -5.73 -6.97 -16.06
C GLN A 174 -4.54 -7.57 -16.84
N LYS A 175 -3.72 -6.70 -17.47
CA LYS A 175 -2.52 -7.14 -18.19
C LYS A 175 -1.46 -7.72 -17.26
N VAL A 176 -1.28 -7.14 -16.07
CA VAL A 176 -0.36 -7.64 -15.04
C VAL A 176 -0.80 -9.02 -14.53
N ILE A 177 -2.08 -9.19 -14.20
CA ILE A 177 -2.63 -10.49 -13.75
C ILE A 177 -2.50 -11.55 -14.85
N ALA A 178 -2.83 -11.19 -16.09
CA ALA A 178 -2.70 -12.10 -17.24
C ALA A 178 -1.24 -12.53 -17.44
N ALA A 179 -0.30 -11.58 -17.38
CA ALA A 179 1.14 -11.86 -17.50
C ALA A 179 1.63 -12.77 -16.37
N ARG A 180 1.19 -12.55 -15.13
CA ARG A 180 1.53 -13.37 -13.97
C ARG A 180 1.04 -14.81 -14.15
N ASN A 181 -0.21 -14.97 -14.56
CA ASN A 181 -0.79 -16.28 -14.80
C ASN A 181 -0.09 -17.02 -15.95
N ALA A 182 0.28 -16.31 -17.01
CA ALA A 182 1.06 -16.86 -18.12
C ALA A 182 2.45 -17.34 -17.65
N ALA A 183 3.15 -16.55 -16.84
CA ALA A 183 4.44 -16.92 -16.27
C ALA A 183 4.34 -18.17 -15.38
N ARG A 184 3.33 -18.26 -14.52
CA ARG A 184 3.09 -19.44 -13.67
C ARG A 184 2.75 -20.69 -14.48
N ARG A 185 1.98 -20.55 -15.56
CA ARG A 185 1.70 -21.67 -16.50
C ARG A 185 2.97 -22.15 -17.21
N ALA A 186 3.81 -21.22 -17.65
CA ALA A 186 5.09 -21.55 -18.29
C ALA A 186 6.06 -22.27 -17.33
N ALA A 187 6.14 -21.83 -16.07
CA ALA A 187 6.96 -22.48 -15.03
C ALA A 187 6.48 -23.91 -14.73
N LYS A 188 5.15 -24.12 -14.66
CA LYS A 188 4.58 -25.47 -14.50
C LYS A 188 4.93 -26.39 -15.67
N LYS A 189 4.83 -25.90 -16.91
CA LYS A 189 5.18 -26.69 -18.11
C LYS A 189 6.65 -27.15 -18.10
N LYS A 190 7.58 -26.25 -17.77
CA LYS A 190 9.02 -26.57 -17.66
C LYS A 190 9.31 -27.65 -16.61
N THR A 191 8.58 -27.63 -15.50
CA THR A 191 8.75 -28.61 -14.40
C THR A 191 8.29 -30.01 -14.83
N THR A 192 7.17 -30.10 -15.55
CA THR A 192 6.65 -31.38 -16.06
C THR A 192 7.60 -32.00 -17.10
N GLU A 193 8.14 -31.21 -18.02
CA GLU A 193 9.04 -31.70 -19.08
C GLU A 193 10.37 -32.22 -18.52
N LYS A 194 10.93 -31.55 -17.49
CA LYS A 194 12.13 -32.02 -16.78
C LYS A 194 11.91 -33.36 -16.06
N ARG A 195 10.70 -33.63 -15.56
CA ARG A 195 10.38 -34.89 -14.87
C ARG A 195 10.24 -36.06 -15.84
N ILE A 196 9.66 -35.83 -17.02
CA ILE A 196 9.50 -36.86 -18.05
C ILE A 196 10.85 -37.27 -18.63
N THR A 197 11.72 -36.29 -18.93
CA THR A 197 13.08 -36.55 -19.44
C THR A 197 14.01 -37.20 -18.41
N SER A 198 13.83 -36.91 -17.11
CA SER A 198 14.62 -37.55 -16.04
C SER A 198 14.16 -38.98 -15.70
N THR A 199 12.93 -39.38 -16.04
CA THR A 199 12.39 -40.72 -15.70
C THR A 199 12.78 -41.79 -16.75
N GLY A 200 13.34 -41.40 -17.90
CA GLY A 200 13.77 -42.32 -18.96
C GLY A 200 15.17 -42.90 -18.81
N ALA A 201 15.98 -42.44 -17.85
CA ALA A 201 17.30 -43.00 -17.56
C ALA A 201 17.19 -44.13 -16.52
N SER A 202 16.50 -45.21 -16.89
CA SER A 202 16.68 -46.49 -16.19
C SER A 202 18.02 -47.05 -16.64
N PRO A 203 19.04 -47.16 -15.78
CA PRO A 203 20.26 -47.86 -16.14
C PRO A 203 19.90 -49.32 -16.35
N ALA A 204 19.80 -49.72 -17.61
CA ALA A 204 19.95 -51.10 -18.02
C ALA A 204 21.38 -51.53 -17.70
N GLY A 205 21.60 -51.89 -16.45
CA GLY A 205 22.71 -52.71 -15.97
C GLY A 205 22.08 -53.59 -14.89
N GLY A 206 21.97 -54.90 -15.06
CA GLY A 206 22.96 -55.81 -15.64
C GLY A 206 23.35 -56.78 -14.54
N GLY A 207 23.37 -58.07 -14.86
CA GLY A 207 23.79 -59.15 -13.97
C GLY A 207 22.71 -60.22 -13.86
N LEU A 208 22.71 -61.18 -14.78
CA LEU A 208 23.41 -62.47 -14.65
C LEU A 208 22.78 -63.32 -13.54
N PHE A 209 21.89 -64.24 -13.92
CA PHE A 209 21.91 -65.66 -13.54
C PHE A 209 21.05 -66.44 -14.53
#